data_AF-A0A352IA96-F1
#
_entry.id   AF-A0A352IA96-F1
#
_cell.length_a   1.000
_cell.length_b   1.000
_cell.length_c   1.000
_cell.angle_alpha   90.00
_cell.angle_beta   90.00
_cell.angle_gamma   90.00
#
_symmetry.space_group_name_H-M   'P 1'
#
loop_
_entity.id
_entity.type
_entity.pdbx_description
1 polymer ?
#
loop_
_entity_poly.entity_id
_entity_poly.type
_entity_poly.pdbx_seq_one_letter_code
_entity_poly.pdbx_strand_id
1 'polypeptide(L)'
;MNTKEIQIGDYNYTLPDGRIAKFPLPERDSSRLLVYRHGEVSHTGFRSLPSLLPAGALMVFNNTRVIQARLHFRKDSADGLTQGALIEVFLLEPASPVEYQENFSARGHCQWHCMIGNLKKWKEGVLHRTIRIGDSDITLSATRQTQASGTSHLVDFQWDGDVTWAELLDAVGELPIPPYLNRKTEPSDLVTYQTVYSRIKGSVAAPTAGLHFTGRVLADIDARGIDRQEVTLHVGAGTFKPVKSENIGGHDMHTEHISVNRSVLRALLDHHAEAIAVGTTSVRTLESLYYMGIRAHRLMQDGRDTGEGEELHVLQWEPYENAAEEPAATDAIGWLADYMDAHGLDVLHSSTQIIIAPGYDYHIVKMMVTNFHQPQSTLLLLVSAFVKGDWQRIYDYALAHDFRFLSYGDSSLLIP
;
A
#
# COMPACT_ATOMS: atom_id res chain seq x y z
N MET A 1 9.50 26.57 1.69
CA MET A 1 8.78 26.32 0.43
C MET A 1 7.43 25.77 0.81
N ASN A 2 6.32 26.22 0.22
CA ASN A 2 5.01 25.66 0.52
C ASN A 2 4.89 24.28 -0.14
N THR A 3 4.77 23.21 0.64
CA THR A 3 4.71 21.83 0.12
C THR A 3 3.57 21.66 -0.90
N LYS A 4 2.43 22.32 -0.70
CA LYS A 4 1.27 22.22 -1.60
C LYS A 4 1.54 22.81 -2.99
N GLU A 5 2.54 23.69 -3.13
CA GLU A 5 2.90 24.36 -4.39
C GLU A 5 3.94 23.60 -5.22
N ILE A 6 4.44 22.46 -4.72
CA ILE A 6 5.42 21.63 -5.44
C ILE A 6 4.85 21.24 -6.80
N GLN A 7 5.59 21.58 -7.86
CA GLN A 7 5.26 21.25 -9.25
C GLN A 7 5.59 19.78 -9.50
N ILE A 8 4.60 18.98 -9.87
CA ILE A 8 4.85 17.56 -10.12
C ILE A 8 5.77 17.34 -11.32
N GLY A 9 5.77 18.29 -12.26
CA GLY A 9 6.64 18.30 -13.44
C GLY A 9 8.14 18.32 -13.10
N ASP A 10 8.53 18.85 -11.94
CA ASP A 10 9.93 18.87 -11.50
C ASP A 10 10.43 17.47 -11.09
N TYR A 11 9.51 16.55 -10.78
CA TYR A 11 9.79 15.18 -10.39
C TYR A 11 9.63 14.25 -11.58
N ASN A 12 10.26 14.61 -12.70
CA ASN A 12 10.15 13.90 -13.96
C ASN A 12 11.51 13.38 -14.41
N TYR A 13 11.51 12.20 -15.02
CA TYR A 13 12.66 11.62 -15.69
C TYR A 13 12.18 10.71 -16.83
N THR A 14 13.02 10.52 -17.84
CA THR A 14 12.68 9.65 -18.97
C THR A 14 12.82 8.18 -18.56
N LEU A 15 11.72 7.44 -18.52
CA LEU A 15 11.70 6.00 -18.28
C LEU A 15 11.39 5.23 -19.58
N PRO A 16 12.39 4.62 -20.25
CA PRO A 16 12.15 3.79 -21.43
C PRO A 16 11.32 2.53 -21.08
N ASP A 17 10.38 2.09 -21.94
CA ASP A 17 9.58 0.87 -21.72
C ASP A 17 10.47 -0.37 -21.50
N GLY A 18 11.62 -0.44 -22.20
CA GLY A 18 12.61 -1.51 -22.02
C GLY A 18 13.27 -1.58 -20.64
N ARG A 19 13.15 -0.52 -19.82
CA ARG A 19 13.60 -0.51 -18.41
C ARG A 19 12.54 -1.05 -17.44
N ILE A 20 11.28 -1.16 -17.87
CA ILE A 20 10.18 -1.63 -17.01
C ILE A 20 10.19 -3.16 -16.96
N ALA A 21 10.44 -3.72 -15.79
CA ALA A 21 10.36 -5.17 -15.61
C ALA A 21 8.90 -5.64 -15.61
N LYS A 22 8.51 -6.38 -16.66
CA LYS A 22 7.15 -6.94 -16.81
C LYS A 22 6.91 -8.18 -15.94
N PHE A 23 8.00 -8.88 -15.59
CA PHE A 23 8.02 -10.09 -14.77
C PHE A 23 9.20 -10.04 -13.79
N PRO A 24 9.10 -10.70 -12.62
CA PRO A 24 10.22 -10.81 -11.72
C PRO A 24 11.28 -11.76 -12.26
N LEU A 25 12.48 -11.68 -11.69
CA LEU A 25 13.50 -12.70 -11.91
C LEU A 25 13.04 -14.04 -11.31
N PRO A 26 13.45 -15.19 -11.90
CA PRO A 26 13.15 -16.51 -11.34
C PRO A 26 13.60 -16.64 -9.88
N GLU A 27 14.81 -16.15 -9.58
CA GLU A 27 15.30 -15.97 -8.22
C GLU A 27 15.19 -14.49 -7.86
N ARG A 28 14.22 -14.11 -7.04
CA ARG A 28 13.91 -12.70 -6.78
C ARG A 28 15.06 -11.94 -6.13
N ASP A 29 15.81 -12.58 -5.24
CA ASP A 29 16.99 -12.00 -4.58
C ASP A 29 18.24 -11.93 -5.48
N SER A 30 18.17 -12.40 -6.73
CA SER A 30 19.21 -12.15 -7.73
C SER A 30 19.09 -10.76 -8.38
N SER A 31 18.07 -9.98 -7.99
CA SER A 31 17.91 -8.59 -8.40
C SER A 31 19.07 -7.72 -7.89
N ARG A 32 19.24 -6.55 -8.52
CA ARG A 32 20.25 -5.59 -8.11
C ARG A 32 19.74 -4.73 -6.95
N LEU A 33 20.69 -4.26 -6.16
CA LEU A 33 20.48 -3.31 -5.08
C LEU A 33 21.37 -2.10 -5.32
N LEU A 34 20.74 -0.97 -5.63
CA LEU A 34 21.39 0.34 -5.58
C LEU A 34 21.58 0.72 -4.11
N VAL A 35 22.72 1.28 -3.76
CA VAL A 35 22.99 1.77 -2.41
C VAL A 35 23.26 3.27 -2.49
N TYR A 36 22.37 4.05 -1.90
CA TYR A 36 22.55 5.48 -1.65
C TYR A 36 22.99 5.64 -0.20
N ARG A 37 24.14 6.25 0.05
CA ARG A 37 24.66 6.49 1.40
C ARG A 37 25.26 7.89 1.48
N HIS A 38 24.56 8.80 2.16
CA HIS A 38 25.00 10.17 2.44
C HIS A 38 25.50 10.91 1.18
N GLY A 39 24.76 10.79 0.06
CA GLY A 39 25.11 11.42 -1.21
C GLY A 39 25.93 10.54 -2.17
N GLU A 40 26.51 9.44 -1.72
CA GLU A 40 27.25 8.51 -2.57
C GLU A 40 26.32 7.42 -3.14
N VAL A 41 26.50 7.09 -4.42
CA VAL A 41 25.72 6.05 -5.11
C VAL A 41 26.62 4.93 -5.59
N SER A 42 26.29 3.71 -5.21
CA SER A 42 26.93 2.47 -5.67
C SER A 42 25.89 1.37 -5.89
N HIS A 43 26.32 0.16 -6.24
CA HIS A 43 25.40 -0.97 -6.31
C HIS A 43 26.06 -2.32 -6.03
N THR A 44 25.23 -3.29 -5.66
CA THR A 44 25.57 -4.69 -5.42
C THR A 44 24.37 -5.58 -5.79
N GLY A 45 24.42 -6.87 -5.45
CA GLY A 45 23.26 -7.77 -5.52
C GLY A 45 22.38 -7.67 -4.28
N PHE A 46 21.08 -7.93 -4.41
CA PHE A 46 20.13 -7.85 -3.30
C PHE A 46 20.46 -8.78 -2.13
N ARG A 47 21.08 -9.93 -2.38
CA ARG A 47 21.59 -10.84 -1.34
C ARG A 47 22.58 -10.19 -0.38
N SER A 48 23.25 -9.10 -0.79
CA SER A 48 24.16 -8.36 0.05
C SER A 48 23.44 -7.44 1.04
N LEU A 49 22.13 -7.21 0.90
CA LEU A 49 21.35 -6.31 1.77
C LEU A 49 21.64 -6.52 3.26
N PRO A 50 21.58 -7.75 3.83
CA PRO A 50 21.79 -7.95 5.27
C PRO A 50 23.19 -7.48 5.73
N SER A 51 24.17 -7.46 4.82
CA SER A 51 25.52 -6.98 5.13
C SER A 51 25.68 -5.47 5.21
N LEU A 52 24.72 -4.72 4.69
CA LEU A 52 24.74 -3.26 4.63
C LEU A 52 23.95 -2.60 5.76
N LEU A 53 23.18 -3.40 6.52
CA LEU A 53 22.32 -2.95 7.60
C LEU A 53 23.09 -2.92 8.93
N PRO A 54 22.78 -1.98 9.83
CA PRO A 54 23.36 -1.96 11.18
C PRO A 54 22.96 -3.22 11.95
N ALA A 55 23.89 -3.75 12.75
CA ALA A 55 23.61 -4.86 13.66
C ALA A 55 22.62 -4.40 14.74
N GLY A 56 21.68 -5.26 15.13
CA GLY A 56 20.67 -4.92 16.13
C GLY A 56 19.66 -3.88 15.68
N ALA A 57 19.55 -3.58 14.38
CA ALA A 57 18.52 -2.66 13.87
C ALA A 57 17.13 -3.32 13.85
N LEU A 58 16.09 -2.49 13.79
CA LEU A 58 14.71 -2.91 13.54
C LEU A 58 14.33 -2.73 12.07
N MET A 59 13.87 -3.80 11.42
CA MET A 59 13.26 -3.76 10.09
C MET A 59 11.75 -3.98 10.16
N VAL A 60 11.00 -3.14 9.45
CA VAL A 60 9.54 -3.19 9.43
C VAL A 60 9.01 -3.47 8.02
N PHE A 61 8.17 -4.49 7.93
CA PHE A 61 7.63 -5.03 6.68
C PHE A 61 6.10 -4.86 6.62
N ASN A 62 5.56 -4.52 5.44
CA ASN A 62 4.11 -4.57 5.22
C ASN A 62 3.67 -5.99 4.83
N ASN A 63 2.92 -6.69 5.68
CA ASN A 63 2.49 -8.07 5.48
C ASN A 63 1.13 -8.21 4.76
N THR A 64 0.62 -7.12 4.19
CA THR A 64 -0.59 -7.11 3.36
C THR A 64 -0.46 -8.06 2.17
N ARG A 65 -1.56 -8.74 1.84
CA ARG A 65 -1.67 -9.69 0.74
C ARG A 65 -2.68 -9.18 -0.28
N VAL A 66 -2.27 -9.22 -1.55
CA VAL A 66 -3.12 -8.74 -2.66
C VAL A 66 -4.30 -9.68 -2.85
N ILE A 67 -5.49 -9.12 -2.97
CA ILE A 67 -6.73 -9.86 -3.25
C ILE A 67 -7.06 -9.84 -4.73
N GLN A 68 -7.87 -10.79 -5.17
CA GLN A 68 -8.41 -10.87 -6.52
C GLN A 68 -9.53 -9.84 -6.74
N ALA A 69 -9.14 -8.56 -6.77
CA ALA A 69 -10.04 -7.42 -6.64
C ALA A 69 -10.73 -6.98 -7.95
N ARG A 70 -10.42 -7.59 -9.10
CA ARG A 70 -11.02 -7.23 -10.39
C ARG A 70 -12.09 -8.24 -10.78
N LEU A 71 -13.34 -7.82 -10.72
CA LEU A 71 -14.51 -8.61 -11.10
C LEU A 71 -14.94 -8.25 -12.52
N HIS A 72 -15.40 -9.25 -13.26
CA HIS A 72 -15.92 -9.10 -14.61
C HIS A 72 -17.39 -9.49 -14.64
N PHE A 73 -18.23 -8.60 -15.17
CA PHE A 73 -19.64 -8.85 -15.40
C PHE A 73 -19.96 -8.62 -16.89
N ARG A 74 -20.98 -9.29 -17.40
CA ARG A 74 -21.52 -9.01 -18.73
C ARG A 74 -22.96 -8.57 -18.59
N LYS A 75 -23.33 -7.53 -19.33
CA LYS A 75 -24.72 -7.14 -19.46
C LYS A 75 -25.50 -8.22 -20.21
N ASP A 76 -26.77 -8.38 -19.90
CA ASP A 76 -27.67 -9.16 -20.74
C ASP A 76 -27.73 -8.58 -22.15
N SER A 77 -27.71 -9.45 -23.15
CA SER A 77 -27.86 -9.01 -24.54
C SER A 77 -29.31 -8.69 -24.86
N ALA A 78 -29.52 -7.61 -25.59
CA ALA A 78 -30.85 -7.20 -26.06
C ALA A 78 -31.44 -8.20 -27.07
N ASP A 79 -30.59 -8.98 -27.76
CA ASP A 79 -30.99 -9.95 -28.79
C ASP A 79 -30.88 -11.42 -28.35
N GLY A 80 -30.32 -11.69 -27.15
CA GLY A 80 -30.04 -13.04 -26.66
C GLY A 80 -29.02 -13.86 -27.45
N LEU A 81 -28.44 -13.31 -28.52
CA LEU A 81 -27.57 -14.00 -29.48
C LEU A 81 -26.11 -13.53 -29.40
N THR A 82 -25.88 -12.28 -29.00
CA THR A 82 -24.54 -11.70 -28.83
C THR A 82 -24.13 -11.67 -27.36
N GLN A 83 -22.82 -11.67 -27.08
CA GLN A 83 -22.35 -11.38 -25.72
C GLN A 83 -22.54 -9.89 -25.43
N GLY A 84 -23.25 -9.56 -24.36
CA GLY A 84 -23.37 -8.17 -23.92
C GLY A 84 -22.05 -7.57 -23.45
N ALA A 85 -22.07 -6.25 -23.29
CA ALA A 85 -20.87 -5.47 -22.96
C ALA A 85 -20.22 -5.95 -21.66
N LEU A 86 -18.89 -6.05 -21.66
CA LEU A 86 -18.07 -6.33 -20.49
C LEU A 86 -18.01 -5.10 -19.58
N ILE A 87 -18.38 -5.27 -18.33
CA ILE A 87 -18.25 -4.29 -17.26
C ILE A 87 -17.21 -4.82 -16.27
N GLU A 88 -16.17 -4.02 -16.04
CA GLU A 88 -15.14 -4.32 -15.05
C GLU A 88 -15.48 -3.61 -13.75
N VAL A 89 -15.49 -4.34 -12.64
CA VAL A 89 -15.74 -3.79 -11.31
C VAL A 89 -14.49 -4.04 -10.49
N PHE A 90 -13.76 -2.96 -10.19
CA PHE A 90 -12.51 -2.99 -9.45
C PHE A 90 -12.77 -2.57 -8.01
N LEU A 91 -12.60 -3.48 -7.05
CA LEU A 91 -12.80 -3.20 -5.63
C LEU A 91 -11.71 -2.24 -5.12
N LEU A 92 -12.09 -1.23 -4.35
CA LEU A 92 -11.16 -0.25 -3.76
C LEU A 92 -11.00 -0.50 -2.27
N GLU A 93 -12.12 -0.44 -1.54
CA GLU A 93 -12.20 -0.63 -0.10
C GLU A 93 -13.63 -1.07 0.30
N PRO A 94 -13.78 -1.83 1.39
CA PRO A 94 -15.07 -2.16 1.98
C PRO A 94 -15.86 -0.90 2.36
N ALA A 95 -17.18 -0.98 2.21
CA ALA A 95 -18.10 0.07 2.66
C ALA A 95 -19.08 -0.45 3.71
N SER A 96 -19.48 -1.73 3.64
CA SER A 96 -20.32 -2.36 4.66
C SER A 96 -20.24 -3.89 4.57
N PRO A 97 -19.79 -4.59 5.62
CA PRO A 97 -19.04 -4.07 6.77
C PRO A 97 -17.80 -3.25 6.33
N VAL A 98 -17.39 -2.28 7.13
CA VAL A 98 -16.21 -1.42 6.85
C VAL A 98 -14.91 -2.15 7.20
N GLU A 99 -14.94 -2.98 8.25
CA GLU A 99 -13.79 -3.78 8.66
C GLU A 99 -13.55 -4.91 7.64
N TYR A 100 -12.30 -5.08 7.20
CA TYR A 100 -11.94 -5.98 6.09
C TYR A 100 -12.18 -7.46 6.43
N GLN A 101 -11.82 -7.92 7.62
CA GLN A 101 -12.01 -9.28 8.08
C GLN A 101 -13.50 -9.63 8.20
N GLU A 102 -14.32 -8.73 8.74
CA GLU A 102 -15.77 -8.87 8.79
C GLU A 102 -16.37 -8.89 7.38
N ASN A 103 -15.94 -7.96 6.51
CA ASN A 103 -16.43 -7.88 5.15
C ASN A 103 -16.09 -9.13 4.33
N PHE A 104 -14.86 -9.64 4.45
CA PHE A 104 -14.44 -10.87 3.78
C PHE A 104 -15.17 -12.11 4.30
N SER A 105 -15.60 -12.10 5.56
CA SER A 105 -16.38 -13.17 6.19
C SER A 105 -17.88 -13.04 5.95
N ALA A 106 -18.33 -11.93 5.36
CA ALA A 106 -19.74 -11.68 5.07
C ALA A 106 -20.31 -12.77 4.15
N ARG A 107 -21.60 -13.09 4.36
CA ARG A 107 -22.35 -14.12 3.63
C ARG A 107 -23.63 -13.50 3.07
N GLY A 108 -23.91 -13.78 1.81
CA GLY A 108 -25.08 -13.30 1.07
C GLY A 108 -25.07 -11.81 0.66
N HIS A 109 -24.34 -10.94 1.37
CA HIS A 109 -24.32 -9.50 1.09
C HIS A 109 -23.03 -8.81 1.58
N CYS A 110 -22.54 -7.85 0.79
CA CYS A 110 -21.56 -6.84 1.24
C CYS A 110 -21.58 -5.62 0.32
N GLN A 111 -21.01 -4.50 0.77
CA GLN A 111 -20.83 -3.29 -0.03
C GLN A 111 -19.35 -2.90 -0.12
N TRP A 112 -18.97 -2.40 -1.30
CA TRP A 112 -17.63 -1.90 -1.57
C TRP A 112 -17.66 -0.60 -2.36
N HIS A 113 -16.70 0.26 -2.07
CA HIS A 113 -16.30 1.32 -2.99
C HIS A 113 -15.53 0.70 -4.15
N CYS A 114 -15.95 1.01 -5.37
CA CYS A 114 -15.43 0.39 -6.59
C CYS A 114 -15.10 1.43 -7.67
N MET A 115 -14.11 1.13 -8.51
CA MET A 115 -13.92 1.80 -9.79
C MET A 115 -14.53 0.95 -10.90
N ILE A 116 -15.30 1.58 -11.81
CA ILE A 116 -16.06 0.87 -12.84
C ILE A 116 -15.46 1.11 -14.23
N GLY A 117 -14.92 0.05 -14.83
CA GLY A 117 -14.53 0.02 -16.23
C GLY A 117 -15.76 -0.07 -17.15
N ASN A 118 -15.72 0.62 -18.29
CA ASN A 118 -16.85 0.74 -19.22
C ASN A 118 -18.15 1.27 -18.59
N LEU A 119 -18.06 2.14 -17.57
CA LEU A 119 -19.21 2.72 -16.86
C LEU A 119 -20.33 3.26 -17.77
N LYS A 120 -20.00 3.84 -18.93
CA LYS A 120 -20.98 4.34 -19.92
C LYS A 120 -22.00 3.26 -20.38
N LYS A 121 -21.66 1.98 -20.22
CA LYS A 121 -22.50 0.81 -20.57
C LYS A 121 -23.32 0.27 -19.40
N TRP A 122 -23.00 0.66 -18.16
CA TRP A 122 -23.73 0.30 -16.93
C TRP A 122 -24.32 1.54 -16.25
N LYS A 123 -25.40 2.07 -16.84
CA LYS A 123 -26.10 3.25 -16.30
C LYS A 123 -26.98 2.86 -15.11
N GLU A 124 -27.79 1.82 -15.28
CA GLU A 124 -28.78 1.32 -14.33
C GLU A 124 -28.92 -0.20 -14.49
N GLY A 125 -29.59 -0.84 -13.52
CA GLY A 125 -29.87 -2.28 -13.51
C GLY A 125 -28.83 -3.10 -12.74
N VAL A 126 -29.23 -4.32 -12.43
CA VAL A 126 -28.41 -5.32 -11.73
C VAL A 126 -27.57 -6.08 -12.74
N LEU A 127 -26.30 -6.31 -12.43
CA LEU A 127 -25.45 -7.23 -13.19
C LEU A 127 -25.43 -8.58 -12.49
N HIS A 128 -25.49 -9.66 -13.25
CA HIS A 128 -25.45 -11.03 -12.73
C HIS A 128 -24.27 -11.80 -13.29
N ARG A 129 -23.74 -12.72 -12.49
CA ARG A 129 -22.73 -13.69 -12.91
C ARG A 129 -22.92 -14.99 -12.14
N THR A 130 -23.08 -16.09 -12.86
CA THR A 130 -23.05 -17.43 -12.28
C THR A 130 -21.59 -17.89 -12.11
N ILE A 131 -21.28 -18.43 -10.95
CA ILE A 131 -19.95 -18.85 -10.52
C ILE A 131 -20.07 -20.25 -9.95
N ARG A 132 -19.23 -21.18 -10.38
CA ARG A 132 -19.21 -22.53 -9.83
C ARG A 132 -18.18 -22.60 -8.70
N ILE A 133 -18.63 -22.92 -7.48
CA ILE A 133 -17.78 -23.13 -6.31
C ILE A 133 -18.07 -24.53 -5.77
N GLY A 134 -17.10 -25.43 -5.93
CA GLY A 134 -17.32 -26.86 -5.70
C GLY A 134 -18.41 -27.41 -6.64
N ASP A 135 -19.45 -27.99 -6.05
CA ASP A 135 -20.61 -28.55 -6.78
C ASP A 135 -21.80 -27.59 -6.89
N SER A 136 -21.71 -26.40 -6.28
CA SER A 136 -22.77 -25.41 -6.26
C SER A 136 -22.55 -24.33 -7.31
N ASP A 137 -23.63 -23.97 -8.01
CA ASP A 137 -23.67 -22.79 -8.86
C ASP A 137 -24.24 -21.62 -8.05
N ILE A 138 -23.43 -20.57 -7.91
CA ILE A 138 -23.70 -19.37 -7.13
C ILE A 138 -23.98 -18.20 -8.09
N THR A 139 -25.07 -17.48 -7.89
CA THR A 139 -25.44 -16.28 -8.63
C THR A 139 -24.98 -15.04 -7.89
N LEU A 140 -23.85 -14.46 -8.31
CA LEU A 140 -23.39 -13.17 -7.82
C LEU A 140 -24.08 -12.04 -8.58
N SER A 141 -24.63 -11.10 -7.84
CA SER A 141 -25.28 -9.89 -8.33
C SER A 141 -24.54 -8.65 -7.87
N ALA A 142 -24.46 -7.63 -8.73
CA ALA A 142 -23.87 -6.34 -8.41
C ALA A 142 -24.83 -5.20 -8.80
N THR A 143 -25.12 -4.30 -7.87
CA THR A 143 -25.98 -3.13 -8.06
C THR A 143 -25.21 -1.87 -7.71
N ARG A 144 -25.04 -0.97 -8.68
CA ARG A 144 -24.40 0.34 -8.46
C ARG A 144 -25.37 1.30 -7.79
N GLN A 145 -24.97 1.87 -6.67
CA GLN A 145 -25.72 2.93 -6.00
C GLN A 145 -25.50 4.27 -6.70
N THR A 146 -26.47 5.19 -6.60
CA THR A 146 -26.44 6.49 -7.28
C THR A 146 -25.36 7.42 -6.70
N GLN A 147 -24.93 7.18 -5.46
CA GLN A 147 -23.90 7.97 -4.79
C GLN A 147 -22.52 7.63 -5.35
N ALA A 148 -21.82 8.65 -5.86
CA ALA A 148 -20.44 8.55 -6.32
C ALA A 148 -19.63 9.69 -5.70
N SER A 149 -18.40 9.39 -5.29
CA SER A 149 -17.41 10.39 -4.89
C SER A 149 -16.26 10.34 -5.91
N GLY A 150 -16.22 11.31 -6.81
CA GLY A 150 -15.27 11.35 -7.92
C GLY A 150 -15.36 10.13 -8.84
N THR A 151 -14.34 9.26 -8.79
CA THR A 151 -14.26 8.02 -9.60
C THR A 151 -14.64 6.76 -8.83
N SER A 152 -14.98 6.90 -7.54
CA SER A 152 -15.43 5.82 -6.67
C SER A 152 -16.95 5.72 -6.71
N HIS A 153 -17.45 4.51 -6.91
CA HIS A 153 -18.87 4.16 -6.93
C HIS A 153 -19.16 3.14 -5.84
N LEU A 154 -20.20 3.37 -5.05
CA LEU A 154 -20.66 2.35 -4.10
C LEU A 154 -21.39 1.24 -4.87
N VAL A 155 -20.97 0.00 -4.67
CA VAL A 155 -21.57 -1.19 -5.29
C VAL A 155 -22.05 -2.13 -4.19
N ASP A 156 -23.30 -2.52 -4.29
CA ASP A 156 -23.95 -3.54 -3.46
C ASP A 156 -23.80 -4.90 -4.14
N PHE A 157 -23.17 -5.85 -3.45
CA PHE A 157 -23.01 -7.21 -3.91
C PHE A 157 -23.93 -8.13 -3.12
N GLN A 158 -24.64 -9.00 -3.83
CA GLN A 158 -25.54 -10.00 -3.26
C GLN A 158 -25.33 -11.34 -3.94
N TRP A 159 -25.41 -12.43 -3.20
CA TRP A 159 -25.29 -13.77 -3.76
C TRP A 159 -26.13 -14.80 -2.99
N ASP A 160 -26.44 -15.90 -3.64
CA ASP A 160 -27.06 -17.06 -3.02
C ASP A 160 -26.01 -18.07 -2.51
N GLY A 161 -26.47 -19.05 -1.72
CA GLY A 161 -25.60 -20.08 -1.15
C GLY A 161 -24.80 -19.64 0.09
N ASP A 162 -24.15 -20.63 0.72
CA ASP A 162 -23.43 -20.45 1.98
C ASP A 162 -21.93 -20.26 1.79
N VAL A 163 -21.56 -19.30 0.92
CA VAL A 163 -20.16 -18.94 0.65
C VAL A 163 -19.85 -17.54 1.18
N THR A 164 -18.62 -17.35 1.63
CA THR A 164 -18.10 -16.05 2.06
C THR A 164 -17.71 -15.17 0.88
N TRP A 165 -17.65 -13.87 1.11
CA TRP A 165 -17.14 -12.92 0.10
C TRP A 165 -15.72 -13.26 -0.34
N ALA A 166 -14.84 -13.65 0.59
CA ALA A 166 -13.47 -14.05 0.27
C ALA A 166 -13.41 -15.25 -0.69
N GLU A 167 -14.24 -16.28 -0.48
CA GLU A 167 -14.31 -17.45 -1.36
C GLU A 167 -14.81 -17.07 -2.77
N LEU A 168 -15.76 -16.14 -2.86
CA LEU A 168 -16.20 -15.60 -4.15
C LEU A 168 -15.07 -14.88 -4.87
N LEU A 169 -14.34 -13.99 -4.20
CA LEU A 169 -13.20 -13.28 -4.80
C LEU A 169 -12.13 -14.26 -5.30
N ASP A 170 -11.80 -15.27 -4.51
CA ASP A 170 -10.81 -16.28 -4.89
C ASP A 170 -11.26 -17.07 -6.14
N ALA A 171 -12.56 -17.35 -6.27
CA ALA A 171 -13.13 -18.11 -7.39
C ALA A 171 -13.32 -17.29 -8.68
N VAL A 172 -13.67 -16.01 -8.56
CA VAL A 172 -14.21 -15.22 -9.69
C VAL A 172 -13.36 -14.01 -10.07
N GLY A 173 -12.57 -13.52 -9.12
CA GLY A 173 -11.78 -12.32 -9.26
C GLY A 173 -10.48 -12.57 -10.02
N GLU A 174 -10.05 -11.56 -10.75
CA GLU A 174 -8.71 -11.48 -11.33
C GLU A 174 -7.81 -10.67 -10.40
N LEU A 175 -6.57 -11.13 -10.21
CA LEU A 175 -5.55 -10.37 -9.48
C LEU A 175 -5.20 -9.10 -10.25
N PRO A 176 -5.42 -7.91 -9.69
CA PRO A 176 -5.06 -6.69 -10.38
C PRO A 176 -3.54 -6.50 -10.40
N ILE A 177 -2.98 -6.33 -11.59
CA ILE A 177 -1.59 -5.95 -11.78
C ILE A 177 -1.48 -4.49 -12.27
N PRO A 178 -0.37 -3.79 -11.96
CA PRO A 178 -0.20 -2.40 -12.36
C PRO A 178 -0.31 -2.21 -13.89
N PRO A 179 -1.02 -1.16 -14.36
CA PRO A 179 -1.26 -0.95 -15.79
C PRO A 179 0.03 -0.75 -16.60
N TYR A 180 1.07 -0.18 -15.99
CA TYR A 180 2.36 0.03 -16.64
C TYR A 180 3.12 -1.25 -17.01
N LEU A 181 2.69 -2.42 -16.50
CA LEU A 181 3.28 -3.70 -16.92
C LEU A 181 2.92 -4.04 -18.38
N ASN A 182 1.89 -3.39 -18.94
CA ASN A 182 1.47 -3.53 -20.35
C ASN A 182 1.25 -4.99 -20.77
N ARG A 183 0.69 -5.81 -19.86
CA ARG A 183 0.30 -7.20 -20.10
C ARG A 183 -0.94 -7.57 -19.29
N LYS A 184 -1.53 -8.72 -19.60
CA LYS A 184 -2.61 -9.30 -18.79
C LYS A 184 -2.03 -10.03 -17.58
N THR A 185 -2.87 -10.21 -16.58
CA THR A 185 -2.59 -11.07 -15.41
C THR A 185 -2.40 -12.50 -15.87
N GLU A 186 -1.40 -13.19 -15.31
CA GLU A 186 -1.10 -14.59 -15.55
C GLU A 186 -1.29 -15.41 -14.27
N PRO A 187 -1.54 -16.74 -14.35
CA PRO A 187 -1.67 -17.58 -13.17
C PRO A 187 -0.47 -17.52 -12.22
N SER A 188 0.72 -17.29 -12.76
CA SER A 188 1.96 -17.10 -12.00
C SER A 188 1.90 -15.89 -11.06
N ASP A 189 1.16 -14.83 -11.40
CA ASP A 189 1.05 -13.61 -10.60
C ASP A 189 0.42 -13.83 -9.23
N LEU A 190 -0.44 -14.85 -9.06
CA LEU A 190 -0.99 -15.25 -7.76
C LEU A 190 0.11 -15.59 -6.74
N VAL A 191 1.28 -16.01 -7.25
CA VAL A 191 2.48 -16.30 -6.44
C VAL A 191 3.50 -15.17 -6.57
N THR A 192 3.75 -14.68 -7.79
CA THR A 192 4.84 -13.75 -8.06
C THR A 192 4.57 -12.31 -7.62
N TYR A 193 3.31 -11.90 -7.60
CA TYR A 193 2.87 -10.57 -7.15
C TYR A 193 2.46 -10.57 -5.66
N GLN A 194 3.18 -11.36 -4.86
CA GLN A 194 3.00 -11.46 -3.41
C GLN A 194 4.37 -11.57 -2.74
N THR A 195 4.55 -10.95 -1.57
CA THR A 195 5.76 -11.14 -0.76
C THR A 195 5.72 -12.51 -0.07
N VAL A 196 6.90 -13.06 0.24
CA VAL A 196 7.01 -14.38 0.91
C VAL A 196 6.46 -14.38 2.35
N TYR A 197 6.22 -13.20 2.92
CA TYR A 197 5.69 -12.98 4.26
C TYR A 197 4.29 -12.34 4.25
N SER A 198 3.64 -12.22 3.08
CA SER A 198 2.27 -11.71 2.98
C SER A 198 1.26 -12.67 3.62
N ARG A 199 0.41 -12.16 4.50
CA ARG A 199 -0.54 -12.95 5.29
C ARG A 199 -1.95 -12.36 5.27
N ILE A 200 -2.07 -11.05 5.50
CA ILE A 200 -3.37 -10.40 5.72
C ILE A 200 -3.97 -9.96 4.39
N LYS A 201 -5.03 -10.64 3.94
CA LYS A 201 -5.77 -10.26 2.72
C LYS A 201 -6.37 -8.86 2.91
N GLY A 202 -6.26 -8.01 1.89
CA GLY A 202 -6.97 -6.72 1.85
C GLY A 202 -6.39 -5.69 0.87
N SER A 203 -5.16 -5.88 0.40
CA SER A 203 -4.56 -4.97 -0.58
C SER A 203 -5.07 -5.21 -2.00
N VAL A 204 -5.11 -4.18 -2.84
CA VAL A 204 -5.23 -4.34 -4.30
C VAL A 204 -3.90 -4.14 -5.04
N ALA A 205 -2.84 -3.79 -4.31
CA ALA A 205 -1.49 -3.69 -4.84
C ALA A 205 -0.48 -4.33 -3.88
N ALA A 206 0.57 -4.94 -4.43
CA ALA A 206 1.61 -5.57 -3.62
C ALA A 206 2.55 -4.51 -3.02
N PRO A 207 3.09 -4.71 -1.81
CA PRO A 207 4.22 -3.94 -1.31
C PRO A 207 5.49 -4.39 -2.04
N THR A 208 5.73 -3.82 -3.22
CA THR A 208 6.67 -4.37 -4.23
C THR A 208 8.12 -4.43 -3.78
N ALA A 209 8.54 -3.56 -2.86
CA ALA A 209 9.88 -3.60 -2.28
C ALA A 209 10.13 -4.90 -1.49
N GLY A 210 9.06 -5.47 -0.95
CA GLY A 210 9.08 -6.77 -0.28
C GLY A 210 9.27 -7.96 -1.22
N LEU A 211 9.05 -7.80 -2.53
CA LEU A 211 9.11 -8.91 -3.48
C LEU A 211 10.53 -9.46 -3.65
N HIS A 212 11.56 -8.66 -3.38
CA HIS A 212 12.97 -9.08 -3.49
C HIS A 212 13.40 -10.04 -2.40
N PHE A 213 12.70 -10.05 -1.26
CA PHE A 213 13.02 -10.91 -0.12
C PHE A 213 12.64 -12.36 -0.41
N THR A 214 13.60 -13.24 -0.17
CA THR A 214 13.43 -14.70 -0.17
C THR A 214 13.60 -15.23 1.25
N GLY A 215 13.21 -16.48 1.49
CA GLY A 215 13.46 -17.14 2.78
C GLY A 215 14.94 -17.13 3.17
N ARG A 216 15.86 -17.20 2.19
CA ARG A 216 17.31 -17.06 2.41
C ARG A 216 17.68 -15.68 2.95
N VAL A 217 17.26 -14.60 2.26
CA VAL A 217 17.59 -13.24 2.70
C VAL A 217 17.02 -12.94 4.07
N LEU A 218 15.79 -13.39 4.37
CA LEU A 218 15.19 -13.22 5.69
C LEU A 218 15.97 -13.99 6.78
N ALA A 219 16.41 -15.22 6.50
CA ALA A 219 17.25 -15.98 7.42
C ALA A 219 18.61 -15.31 7.67
N ASP A 220 19.20 -14.69 6.64
CA ASP A 220 20.47 -13.96 6.77
C ASP A 220 20.31 -12.66 7.59
N ILE A 221 19.13 -12.03 7.56
CA ILE A 221 18.76 -10.89 8.42
C ILE A 221 18.65 -11.37 9.87
N ASP A 222 17.91 -12.46 10.11
CA ASP A 222 17.72 -13.05 11.44
C ASP A 222 19.08 -13.47 12.05
N ALA A 223 19.95 -14.09 11.25
CA ALA A 223 21.27 -14.54 11.69
C ALA A 223 22.22 -13.39 12.08
N ARG A 224 21.93 -12.16 11.63
CA ARG A 224 22.67 -10.95 12.00
C ARG A 224 22.10 -10.23 13.22
N GLY A 225 21.05 -10.80 13.85
CA GLY A 225 20.39 -10.20 15.00
C GLY A 225 19.67 -8.90 14.65
N ILE A 226 19.15 -8.78 13.43
CA ILE A 226 18.29 -7.67 13.02
C ILE A 226 16.85 -8.06 13.35
N ASP A 227 16.18 -7.26 14.17
CA ASP A 227 14.81 -7.50 14.57
C ASP A 227 13.86 -7.24 13.40
N ARG A 228 12.82 -8.06 13.29
CA ARG A 228 11.80 -7.92 12.24
C ARG A 228 10.41 -7.78 12.86
N GLN A 229 9.70 -6.74 12.44
CA GLN A 229 8.30 -6.52 12.76
C GLN A 229 7.47 -6.41 11.48
N GLU A 230 6.19 -6.76 11.60
CA GLU A 230 5.23 -6.67 10.51
C GLU A 230 4.12 -5.69 10.87
N VAL A 231 3.78 -4.82 9.92
CA VAL A 231 2.59 -3.97 9.96
C VAL A 231 1.67 -4.35 8.81
N THR A 232 0.39 -4.03 8.90
CA THR A 232 -0.54 -4.16 7.78
C THR A 232 -0.97 -2.77 7.33
N LEU A 233 -0.74 -2.46 6.05
CA LEU A 233 -1.39 -1.34 5.38
C LEU A 233 -2.03 -1.87 4.08
N HIS A 234 -3.34 -1.78 4.00
CA HIS A 234 -4.09 -2.14 2.80
C HIS A 234 -4.01 -1.01 1.79
N VAL A 235 -3.37 -1.30 0.66
CA VAL A 235 -3.18 -0.32 -0.40
C VAL A 235 -4.38 -0.39 -1.33
N GLY A 236 -5.12 0.71 -1.45
CA GLY A 236 -6.21 0.88 -2.40
C GLY A 236 -5.72 1.13 -3.84
N ALA A 237 -6.64 1.11 -4.82
CA ALA A 237 -6.27 1.24 -6.24
C ALA A 237 -5.74 2.63 -6.62
N GLY A 238 -5.90 3.60 -5.71
CA GLY A 238 -5.34 4.94 -5.79
C GLY A 238 -3.85 4.97 -6.11
N THR A 239 -3.10 3.97 -5.61
CA THR A 239 -1.65 3.85 -5.85
C THR A 239 -1.27 3.72 -7.33
N PHE A 240 -2.20 3.26 -8.19
CA PHE A 240 -1.95 3.14 -9.63
C PHE A 240 -2.24 4.42 -10.41
N LYS A 241 -2.81 5.44 -9.78
CA LYS A 241 -3.18 6.68 -10.47
C LYS A 241 -2.00 7.65 -10.49
N PRO A 242 -1.57 8.12 -11.67
CA PRO A 242 -0.63 9.22 -11.72
C PRO A 242 -1.27 10.49 -11.16
N VAL A 243 -0.44 11.38 -10.61
CA VAL A 243 -0.86 12.71 -10.20
C VAL A 243 -1.26 13.48 -11.47
N LYS A 244 -2.51 13.93 -11.55
CA LYS A 244 -3.04 14.64 -12.72
C LYS A 244 -3.01 16.16 -12.58
N SER A 245 -2.88 16.66 -11.37
CA SER A 245 -2.78 18.08 -11.07
C SER A 245 -1.39 18.61 -11.40
N GLU A 246 -1.28 19.90 -11.70
CA GLU A 246 -0.01 20.57 -11.97
C GLU A 246 0.86 20.64 -10.70
N ASN A 247 0.24 21.00 -9.58
CA ASN A 247 0.86 20.98 -8.25
C ASN A 247 0.32 19.83 -7.40
N ILE A 248 1.07 19.48 -6.36
CA ILE A 248 0.69 18.39 -5.47
C ILE A 248 -0.50 18.76 -4.55
N GLY A 249 -0.73 20.05 -4.29
CA GLY A 249 -1.86 20.54 -3.50
C GLY A 249 -3.23 20.14 -4.08
N GLY A 250 -3.32 19.94 -5.40
CA GLY A 250 -4.54 19.45 -6.08
C GLY A 250 -4.69 17.93 -6.15
N HIS A 251 -3.82 17.16 -5.51
CA HIS A 251 -3.92 15.70 -5.47
C HIS A 251 -4.50 15.23 -4.13
N ASP A 252 -5.60 14.50 -4.19
CA ASP A 252 -6.20 13.85 -3.02
C ASP A 252 -5.60 12.44 -2.85
N MET A 253 -5.01 12.20 -1.68
CA MET A 253 -4.57 10.88 -1.25
C MET A 253 -5.79 10.06 -0.83
N HIS A 254 -5.81 8.80 -1.26
CA HIS A 254 -6.80 7.85 -0.79
C HIS A 254 -6.51 7.48 0.66
N THR A 255 -7.57 7.29 1.44
CA THR A 255 -7.47 6.71 2.78
C THR A 255 -6.98 5.28 2.66
N GLU A 256 -6.04 4.91 3.52
CA GLU A 256 -5.53 3.55 3.62
C GLU A 256 -5.65 3.07 5.06
N HIS A 257 -6.13 1.85 5.22
CA HIS A 257 -6.35 1.25 6.53
C HIS A 257 -5.08 0.60 7.04
N ILE A 258 -4.78 0.88 8.31
CA ILE A 258 -3.62 0.40 9.03
C ILE A 258 -4.08 -0.55 10.13
N SER A 259 -3.36 -1.65 10.31
CA SER A 259 -3.45 -2.51 11.47
C SER A 259 -2.04 -2.79 12.02
N VAL A 260 -1.84 -2.52 13.31
CA VAL A 260 -0.52 -2.63 13.97
C VAL A 260 -0.68 -3.32 15.32
N ASN A 261 0.03 -4.42 15.51
CA ASN A 261 0.05 -5.12 16.79
C ASN A 261 0.87 -4.32 17.83
N ARG A 262 0.48 -4.39 19.10
CA ARG A 262 1.21 -3.74 20.21
C ARG A 262 2.70 -4.13 20.27
N SER A 263 3.07 -5.33 19.81
CA SER A 263 4.47 -5.77 19.73
C SER A 263 5.33 -4.87 18.87
N VAL A 264 4.75 -4.22 17.85
CA VAL A 264 5.43 -3.28 16.97
C VAL A 264 5.77 -1.99 17.73
N LEU A 265 4.84 -1.45 18.52
CA LEU A 265 5.11 -0.25 19.33
C LEU A 265 6.18 -0.52 20.38
N ARG A 266 6.12 -1.69 21.03
CA ARG A 266 7.16 -2.12 21.96
C ARG A 266 8.53 -2.22 21.28
N ALA A 267 8.59 -2.88 20.12
CA ALA A 267 9.84 -2.96 19.36
C ALA A 267 10.34 -1.58 18.95
N LEU A 268 9.46 -0.66 18.52
CA LEU A 268 9.87 0.71 18.24
C LEU A 268 10.48 1.38 19.47
N LEU A 269 9.87 1.26 20.65
CA LEU A 269 10.41 1.81 21.90
C LEU A 269 11.77 1.19 22.28
N ASP A 270 11.90 -0.13 22.15
CA ASP A 270 13.16 -0.86 22.40
C ASP A 270 14.30 -0.41 21.45
N HIS A 271 13.93 0.11 20.27
CA HIS A 271 14.83 0.62 19.23
C HIS A 271 14.82 2.16 19.11
N HIS A 272 14.48 2.88 20.20
CA HIS A 272 14.51 4.34 20.26
C HIS A 272 13.65 5.06 19.20
N ALA A 273 12.55 4.42 18.81
CA ALA A 273 11.67 4.80 17.72
C ALA A 273 12.40 4.98 16.37
N GLU A 274 13.47 4.21 16.14
CA GLU A 274 14.20 4.19 14.88
C GLU A 274 13.98 2.87 14.15
N ALA A 275 13.67 2.94 12.85
CA ALA A 275 13.42 1.75 12.04
C ALA A 275 13.93 1.85 10.61
N ILE A 276 14.14 0.68 10.02
CA ILE A 276 14.40 0.47 8.60
C ILE A 276 13.09 0.03 7.94
N ALA A 277 12.53 0.89 7.09
CA ALA A 277 11.27 0.58 6.41
C ALA A 277 11.51 -0.24 5.14
N VAL A 278 10.76 -1.33 4.97
CA VAL A 278 10.72 -2.09 3.72
C VAL A 278 9.50 -1.65 2.91
N GLY A 279 9.74 -0.75 1.96
CA GLY A 279 8.75 -0.17 1.07
C GLY A 279 8.09 1.09 1.62
N THR A 280 7.61 1.93 0.70
CA THR A 280 6.94 3.21 0.99
C THR A 280 5.63 3.06 1.77
N THR A 281 4.98 1.90 1.71
CA THR A 281 3.79 1.59 2.51
C THR A 281 4.13 1.43 3.99
N SER A 282 5.24 0.75 4.29
CA SER A 282 5.78 0.65 5.65
C SER A 282 6.22 2.02 6.16
N VAL A 283 6.84 2.85 5.31
CA VAL A 283 7.18 4.24 5.65
C VAL A 283 5.95 5.03 6.10
N ARG A 284 4.91 5.09 5.26
CA ARG A 284 3.70 5.86 5.60
C ARG A 284 3.03 5.33 6.86
N THR A 285 3.07 4.02 7.09
CA THR A 285 2.54 3.43 8.34
C THR A 285 3.32 3.93 9.54
N LEU A 286 4.64 3.75 9.54
CA LEU A 286 5.51 4.14 10.65
C LEU A 286 5.41 5.64 10.95
N GLU A 287 5.55 6.48 9.94
CA GLU A 287 5.43 7.92 10.09
C GLU A 287 4.01 8.36 10.51
N SER A 288 2.96 7.58 10.17
CA SER A 288 1.61 7.84 10.70
C SER A 288 1.50 7.50 12.19
N LEU A 289 2.17 6.45 12.68
CA LEU A 289 2.15 6.09 14.11
C LEU A 289 2.65 7.23 15.00
N TYR A 290 3.63 8.00 14.52
CA TYR A 290 4.10 9.20 15.21
C TYR A 290 2.96 10.21 15.42
N TYR A 291 2.25 10.60 14.36
CA TYR A 291 1.14 11.55 14.47
C TYR A 291 -0.07 10.97 15.22
N MET A 292 -0.34 9.68 15.06
CA MET A 292 -1.37 8.97 15.85
C MET A 292 -1.07 9.06 17.34
N GLY A 293 0.19 8.90 17.76
CA GLY A 293 0.60 9.03 19.15
C GLY A 293 0.42 10.42 19.72
N ILE A 294 0.81 11.46 18.97
CA ILE A 294 0.56 12.86 19.35
C ILE A 294 -0.94 13.13 19.51
N ARG A 295 -1.75 12.60 18.59
CA ARG A 295 -3.20 12.77 18.63
C ARG A 295 -3.83 12.02 19.80
N ALA A 296 -3.44 10.77 20.01
CA ALA A 296 -3.90 9.94 21.12
C ALA A 296 -3.63 10.66 22.45
N HIS A 297 -2.41 11.19 22.63
CA HIS A 297 -2.06 11.97 23.82
C HIS A 297 -2.99 13.16 24.07
N ARG A 298 -3.26 13.97 23.04
CA ARG A 298 -4.16 15.13 23.14
C ARG A 298 -5.60 14.71 23.45
N LEU A 299 -6.09 13.67 22.78
CA LEU A 299 -7.46 13.18 22.98
C LEU A 299 -7.65 12.62 24.39
N MET A 300 -6.70 11.85 24.90
CA MET A 300 -6.72 11.35 26.27
C MET A 300 -6.65 12.46 27.31
N GLN A 301 -5.83 13.51 27.08
CA GLN A 301 -5.78 14.67 27.97
C GLN A 301 -7.09 15.46 28.00
N ASP A 302 -7.76 15.57 26.86
CA ASP A 302 -9.04 16.27 26.73
C ASP A 302 -10.25 15.41 27.16
N GLY A 303 -10.06 14.11 27.42
CA GLY A 303 -11.14 13.14 27.66
C GLY A 303 -12.06 12.96 26.46
N ARG A 304 -11.50 12.98 25.25
CA ARG A 304 -12.21 12.91 23.95
C ARG A 304 -11.85 11.66 23.13
N ASP A 305 -10.99 10.80 23.65
CA ASP A 305 -10.71 9.49 23.08
C ASP A 305 -11.97 8.60 23.11
N THR A 306 -12.18 7.83 22.05
CA THR A 306 -13.28 6.85 21.98
C THR A 306 -12.79 5.43 22.26
N GLY A 307 -11.49 5.18 22.08
CA GLY A 307 -10.87 3.86 22.22
C GLY A 307 -11.05 2.96 21.00
N GLU A 308 -11.61 3.50 19.91
CA GLU A 308 -11.92 2.75 18.69
C GLU A 308 -10.81 2.87 17.63
N GLY A 309 -9.88 3.81 17.78
CA GLY A 309 -8.75 4.05 16.88
C GLY A 309 -9.12 4.83 15.60
N GLU A 310 -10.40 4.95 15.25
CA GLU A 310 -10.89 5.75 14.11
C GLU A 310 -10.54 7.24 14.28
N GLU A 311 -10.62 7.76 15.50
CA GLU A 311 -10.30 9.14 15.85
C GLU A 311 -8.81 9.47 15.64
N LEU A 312 -7.95 8.45 15.56
CA LEU A 312 -6.51 8.58 15.30
C LEU A 312 -6.15 8.75 13.81
N HIS A 313 -7.15 8.84 12.91
CA HIS A 313 -6.94 8.99 11.47
C HIS A 313 -5.96 10.13 11.09
N VAL A 314 -4.86 9.83 10.43
CA VAL A 314 -3.87 10.85 10.01
C VAL A 314 -4.32 11.53 8.72
N LEU A 315 -4.49 12.85 8.77
CA LEU A 315 -4.93 13.65 7.63
C LEU A 315 -3.78 13.88 6.65
N GLN A 316 -4.12 14.08 5.38
CA GLN A 316 -3.14 14.21 4.30
C GLN A 316 -2.05 15.24 4.58
N TRP A 317 -2.43 16.46 4.96
CA TRP A 317 -1.52 17.60 5.11
C TRP A 317 -1.10 17.88 6.54
N GLU A 318 -1.52 17.04 7.49
CA GLU A 318 -1.26 17.19 8.92
C GLU A 318 0.23 17.42 9.26
N PRO A 319 1.20 16.75 8.61
CA PRO A 319 2.62 17.01 8.83
C PRO A 319 3.09 18.44 8.56
N TYR A 320 2.36 19.22 7.76
CA TYR A 320 2.78 20.53 7.27
C TYR A 320 1.98 21.69 7.87
N GLU A 321 0.91 21.39 8.61
CA GLU A 321 -0.04 22.39 9.11
C GLU A 321 0.22 22.77 10.58
N ASN A 322 0.95 21.94 11.32
CA ASN A 322 1.23 22.15 12.74
C ASN A 322 2.70 22.49 12.98
N ALA A 323 3.00 23.77 13.23
CA ALA A 323 4.33 24.26 13.61
C ALA A 323 4.58 24.26 15.14
N ALA A 324 3.81 23.46 15.90
CA ALA A 324 4.05 23.33 17.35
C ALA A 324 5.36 22.56 17.60
N GLU A 325 5.90 22.64 18.82
CA GLU A 325 7.04 21.81 19.21
C GLU A 325 6.72 20.33 18.92
N GLU A 326 7.52 19.74 18.04
CA GLU A 326 7.44 18.33 17.69
C GLU A 326 8.08 17.51 18.81
N PRO A 327 7.33 16.63 19.49
CA PRO A 327 7.87 15.78 20.55
C PRO A 327 8.86 14.77 19.99
N ALA A 328 9.66 14.15 20.86
CA ALA A 328 10.53 13.06 20.41
C ALA A 328 9.68 11.89 19.90
N ALA A 329 10.15 11.19 18.87
CA ALA A 329 9.44 10.04 18.30
C ALA A 329 9.17 8.94 19.36
N THR A 330 10.06 8.79 20.34
CA THR A 330 9.87 7.87 21.48
C THR A 330 8.69 8.26 22.35
N ASP A 331 8.46 9.56 22.57
CA ASP A 331 7.34 10.05 23.38
C ASP A 331 6.01 9.81 22.65
N ALA A 332 5.96 10.13 21.35
CA ALA A 332 4.78 9.88 20.53
C ALA A 332 4.40 8.39 20.48
N ILE A 333 5.36 7.50 20.23
CA ILE A 333 5.12 6.05 20.25
C ILE A 333 4.74 5.57 21.66
N GLY A 334 5.33 6.14 22.71
CA GLY A 334 4.98 5.88 24.10
C GLY A 334 3.52 6.21 24.39
N TRP A 335 3.05 7.39 24.00
CA TRP A 335 1.64 7.77 24.17
C TRP A 335 0.68 6.90 23.37
N LEU A 336 1.08 6.44 22.18
CA LEU A 336 0.26 5.50 21.42
C LEU A 336 0.17 4.13 22.13
N ALA A 337 1.25 3.68 22.76
CA ALA A 337 1.24 2.48 23.60
C ALA A 337 0.37 2.68 24.84
N ASP A 338 0.46 3.82 25.52
CA ASP A 338 -0.40 4.16 26.67
C ASP A 338 -1.89 4.17 26.30
N TYR A 339 -2.23 4.69 25.11
CA TYR A 339 -3.58 4.64 24.57
C TYR A 339 -4.05 3.20 24.37
N MET A 340 -3.23 2.34 23.74
CA MET A 340 -3.58 0.92 23.57
C MET A 340 -3.76 0.22 24.92
N ASP A 341 -2.91 0.54 25.91
CA ASP A 341 -3.00 -0.01 27.26
C ASP A 341 -4.28 0.44 27.99
N ALA A 342 -4.63 1.72 27.90
CA ALA A 342 -5.83 2.29 28.53
C ALA A 342 -7.13 1.67 28.00
N HIS A 343 -7.15 1.29 26.73
CA HIS A 343 -8.31 0.67 26.07
C HIS A 343 -8.23 -0.85 25.94
N GLY A 344 -7.15 -1.47 26.43
CA GLY A 344 -6.96 -2.93 26.36
C GLY A 344 -6.84 -3.47 24.93
N LEU A 345 -6.25 -2.70 24.02
CA LEU A 345 -6.09 -3.05 22.61
C LEU A 345 -4.82 -3.88 22.40
N ASP A 346 -4.94 -5.05 21.78
CA ASP A 346 -3.78 -5.82 21.30
C ASP A 346 -3.36 -5.42 19.88
N VAL A 347 -4.29 -4.88 19.11
CA VAL A 347 -4.11 -4.42 17.74
C VAL A 347 -4.75 -3.05 17.60
N LEU A 348 -3.98 -2.08 17.12
CA LEU A 348 -4.48 -0.77 16.73
C LEU A 348 -5.01 -0.86 15.30
N HIS A 349 -6.29 -0.54 15.11
CA HIS A 349 -6.90 -0.32 13.80
C HIS A 349 -7.12 1.18 13.61
N SER A 350 -6.61 1.72 12.50
CA SER A 350 -6.82 3.13 12.16
C SER A 350 -6.62 3.33 10.66
N SER A 351 -6.46 4.58 10.21
CA SER A 351 -6.23 4.88 8.80
C SER A 351 -5.36 6.11 8.61
N THR A 352 -4.82 6.26 7.40
CA THR A 352 -3.96 7.39 7.03
C THR A 352 -4.25 7.87 5.61
N GLN A 353 -4.17 9.18 5.43
CA GLN A 353 -4.06 9.83 4.12
C GLN A 353 -2.71 10.53 3.96
N ILE A 354 -1.75 10.29 4.86
CA ILE A 354 -0.49 11.04 4.94
C ILE A 354 0.18 11.16 3.56
N ILE A 355 0.51 12.40 3.19
CA ILE A 355 1.38 12.67 2.06
C ILE A 355 2.78 12.99 2.58
N ILE A 356 3.77 12.30 2.03
CA ILE A 356 5.18 12.56 2.32
C ILE A 356 5.80 13.12 1.05
N ALA A 357 6.17 14.40 1.12
CA ALA A 357 6.76 15.18 0.04
C ALA A 357 7.89 16.07 0.59
N PRO A 358 8.77 16.61 -0.28
CA PRO A 358 9.92 17.40 0.16
C PRO A 358 9.55 18.54 1.11
N GLY A 359 10.35 18.67 2.18
CA GLY A 359 10.01 19.47 3.36
C GLY A 359 9.38 18.67 4.52
N TYR A 360 9.26 17.34 4.37
CA TYR A 360 8.86 16.43 5.45
C TYR A 360 10.07 16.01 6.30
N ASP A 361 9.89 16.01 7.62
CA ASP A 361 10.86 15.50 8.59
C ASP A 361 10.52 14.05 8.97
N TYR A 362 11.48 13.13 8.77
CA TYR A 362 11.30 11.71 9.05
C TYR A 362 11.57 11.41 10.53
N HIS A 363 10.52 11.05 11.25
CA HIS A 363 10.56 10.85 12.70
C HIS A 363 11.09 9.48 13.07
N ILE A 364 10.62 8.43 12.38
CA ILE A 364 10.90 7.03 12.74
C ILE A 364 11.82 6.36 11.74
N VAL A 365 11.58 6.55 10.44
CA VAL A 365 12.33 5.85 9.39
C VAL A 365 13.71 6.47 9.20
N LYS A 366 14.77 5.69 9.45
CA LYS A 366 16.17 6.11 9.30
C LYS A 366 16.86 5.52 8.07
N MET A 367 16.36 4.38 7.58
CA MET A 367 16.80 3.77 6.33
C MET A 367 15.57 3.20 5.60
N MET A 368 15.60 3.15 4.27
CA MET A 368 14.50 2.57 3.50
C MET A 368 15.01 1.64 2.40
N VAL A 369 14.37 0.46 2.29
CA VAL A 369 14.47 -0.40 1.11
C VAL A 369 13.27 -0.14 0.22
N THR A 370 13.46 0.27 -1.04
CA THR A 370 12.34 0.54 -1.96
C THR A 370 12.67 0.14 -3.40
N ASN A 371 11.67 0.18 -4.30
CA ASN A 371 11.89 0.09 -5.74
C ASN A 371 12.16 1.47 -6.34
N PHE A 372 12.45 1.51 -7.64
CA PHE A 372 12.34 2.74 -8.44
C PHE A 372 10.87 3.00 -8.81
N HIS A 373 10.43 4.25 -8.73
CA HIS A 373 9.04 4.66 -8.88
C HIS A 373 8.80 5.41 -10.19
N GLN A 374 7.55 5.47 -10.64
CA GLN A 374 7.20 6.20 -11.86
C GLN A 374 7.57 7.69 -11.76
N PRO A 375 7.95 8.34 -12.88
CA PRO A 375 8.05 9.80 -12.91
C PRO A 375 6.70 10.42 -12.55
N GLN A 376 6.72 11.62 -11.98
CA GLN A 376 5.53 12.40 -11.61
C GLN A 376 4.59 11.64 -10.64
N SER A 377 5.16 10.89 -9.70
CA SER A 377 4.41 10.11 -8.70
C SER A 377 4.65 10.60 -7.27
N THR A 378 3.66 10.40 -6.41
CA THR A 378 3.77 10.66 -4.97
C THR A 378 4.86 9.83 -4.30
N LEU A 379 5.12 8.62 -4.81
CA LEU A 379 6.21 7.77 -4.31
C LEU A 379 7.59 8.36 -4.62
N LEU A 380 7.75 9.03 -5.76
CA LEU A 380 8.99 9.75 -6.07
C LEU A 380 9.17 10.98 -5.18
N LEU A 381 8.09 11.68 -4.85
CA LEU A 381 8.12 12.77 -3.86
C LEU A 381 8.56 12.27 -2.48
N LEU A 382 8.02 11.13 -2.02
CA LEU A 382 8.42 10.49 -0.77
C LEU A 382 9.91 10.16 -0.77
N VAL A 383 10.40 9.49 -1.81
CA VAL A 383 11.83 9.19 -1.94
C VAL A 383 12.68 10.46 -1.96
N SER A 384 12.27 11.49 -2.72
CA SER A 384 12.95 12.78 -2.75
C SER A 384 13.02 13.44 -1.37
N ALA A 385 11.93 13.43 -0.61
CA ALA A 385 11.91 13.96 0.75
C ALA A 385 12.94 13.22 1.62
N PHE A 386 12.97 11.88 1.52
CA PHE A 386 13.88 11.05 2.30
C PHE A 386 15.35 11.37 2.03
N VAL A 387 15.73 11.48 0.75
CA VAL A 387 17.11 11.78 0.33
C VAL A 387 17.38 13.28 0.17
N LYS A 388 16.56 14.13 0.79
CA LYS A 388 16.73 15.60 0.83
C LYS A 388 16.92 16.24 -0.56
N GLY A 389 16.17 15.76 -1.54
CA GLY A 389 16.18 16.26 -2.93
C GLY A 389 17.17 15.57 -3.88
N ASP A 390 18.06 14.71 -3.40
CA ASP A 390 19.11 14.05 -4.23
C ASP A 390 18.60 12.84 -5.04
N TRP A 391 17.28 12.79 -5.32
CA TRP A 391 16.68 11.67 -6.03
C TRP A 391 17.17 11.56 -7.48
N GLN A 392 17.50 12.68 -8.14
CA GLN A 392 17.98 12.67 -9.52
C GLN A 392 19.27 11.85 -9.65
N ARG A 393 20.22 12.02 -8.73
CA ARG A 393 21.48 11.26 -8.72
C ARG A 393 21.23 9.76 -8.66
N ILE A 394 20.26 9.32 -7.86
CA ILE A 394 19.89 7.90 -7.73
C ILE A 394 19.31 7.36 -9.05
N TYR A 395 18.35 8.09 -9.63
CA TYR A 395 17.63 7.64 -10.82
C TYR A 395 18.51 7.72 -12.08
N ASP A 396 19.33 8.76 -12.21
CA ASP A 396 20.32 8.89 -13.30
C ASP A 396 21.35 7.77 -13.24
N TYR A 397 21.87 7.44 -12.04
CA TYR A 397 22.77 6.31 -11.86
C TYR A 397 22.10 5.01 -12.28
N ALA A 398 20.87 4.76 -11.83
CA ALA A 398 20.11 3.56 -12.15
C ALA A 398 19.89 3.42 -13.67
N LEU A 399 19.52 4.51 -14.35
CA LEU A 399 19.34 4.55 -15.80
C LEU A 399 20.65 4.32 -16.55
N ALA A 400 21.76 4.91 -16.09
CA ALA A 400 23.07 4.77 -16.72
C ALA A 400 23.67 3.35 -16.55
N HIS A 401 23.27 2.63 -15.50
CA HIS A 401 23.85 1.33 -15.16
C HIS A 401 22.92 0.15 -15.43
N ASP A 402 21.88 0.30 -16.24
CA ASP A 402 20.98 -0.79 -16.62
C ASP A 402 20.12 -1.41 -15.52
N PHE A 403 19.67 -0.60 -14.57
CA PHE A 403 18.67 -1.05 -13.60
C PHE A 403 17.30 -1.26 -14.24
N ARG A 404 16.56 -2.21 -13.68
CA ARG A 404 15.16 -2.47 -14.01
C ARG A 404 14.27 -1.71 -13.03
N PHE A 405 13.16 -1.15 -13.50
CA PHE A 405 12.33 -0.22 -12.75
C PHE A 405 10.97 -0.83 -12.35
N LEU A 406 10.32 -0.17 -11.39
CA LEU A 406 8.95 -0.44 -10.92
C LEU A 406 8.81 -1.80 -10.19
N SER A 407 7.58 -2.34 -10.14
CA SER A 407 7.19 -3.47 -9.28
C SER A 407 8.16 -4.66 -9.27
N TYR A 408 8.53 -5.15 -10.45
CA TYR A 408 9.37 -6.34 -10.61
C TYR A 408 10.84 -6.01 -10.95
N GLY A 409 11.19 -4.73 -10.84
CA GLY A 409 12.50 -4.21 -11.21
C GLY A 409 13.58 -4.64 -10.23
N ASP A 410 14.55 -3.77 -10.05
CA ASP A 410 15.57 -3.85 -9.03
C ASP A 410 15.14 -2.97 -7.83
N SER A 411 15.98 -2.94 -6.79
CA SER A 411 15.71 -2.22 -5.55
C SER A 411 16.80 -1.21 -5.21
N SER A 412 16.52 -0.37 -4.22
CA SER A 412 17.46 0.55 -3.62
C SER A 412 17.41 0.45 -2.09
N LEU A 413 18.58 0.55 -1.47
CA LEU A 413 18.75 0.85 -0.05
C LEU A 413 19.15 2.33 0.05
N LEU A 414 18.31 3.12 0.72
CA LEU A 414 18.51 4.55 0.89
C LEU A 414 18.92 4.83 2.34
N ILE A 415 20.04 5.53 2.50
CA ILE A 415 20.63 5.96 3.76
C ILE A 415 20.96 7.44 3.62
N PRO A 416 20.07 8.34 4.06
CA PRO A 416 20.11 9.77 3.72
C PRO A 416 21.23 10.55 4.40
#